data_AF-A0A7C3TNH8-F1
#
_entry.id   AF-A0A7C3TNH8-F1
#
_cell.length_a   1.000
_cell.length_b   1.000
_cell.length_c   1.000
_cell.angle_alpha   90.00
_cell.angle_beta   90.00
_cell.angle_gamma   90.00
#
_symmetry.space_group_name_H-M   'P 1'
#
loop_
_entity.id
_entity.type
_entity.pdbx_description
1 polymer ?
#
loop_
_entity_poly.entity_id
_entity_poly.type
_entity_poly.pdbx_seq_one_letter_code
_entity_poly.pdbx_strand_id
1 'polypeptide(L)'
;MATAKWIFREKYSLEKERNPIAGEYFDEEAIEGPAQALVRESIQNALDAQDPHSPSVHVRFYVSEGRPLARDVAQRWFEGLWPHLTAPGSGLRGVPEMTDACRFLVVEDFGTRGLEGDFRAQDSASAGSDNRFYAFFRAEGLSQNDGGRGKWGVGKTVFPRSSRINTMFGFTIRRSDNKPLLMGQAVLRYHQLQGAVYAPDGMFGCPDSGPPEVVLPVEDSAAIEEFCQAFCLERGKNGEPGLSVVVPFCHDDVTPEAIVRAVVREYFLPILDGKLTVSV
;
A
#
# COMPACT_ATOMS: atom_id res chain seq x y z
N MET A 1 1.54 -1.92 25.23
CA MET A 1 1.35 -1.16 23.97
C MET A 1 0.13 -1.73 23.28
N ALA A 2 -0.64 -0.92 22.54
CA ALA A 2 -1.79 -1.43 21.81
C ALA A 2 -1.33 -2.40 20.72
N THR A 3 -1.96 -3.57 20.64
CA THR A 3 -1.70 -4.56 19.59
C THR A 3 -2.19 -4.02 18.24
N ALA A 4 -1.38 -4.19 17.19
CA ALA A 4 -1.75 -3.79 15.84
C ALA A 4 -3.01 -4.56 15.37
N LYS A 5 -3.94 -3.87 14.73
CA LYS A 5 -5.19 -4.45 14.23
C LYS A 5 -5.79 -3.63 13.10
N TRP A 6 -6.72 -4.23 12.37
CA TRP A 6 -7.58 -3.54 11.41
C TRP A 6 -8.63 -2.69 12.14
N ILE A 7 -8.79 -1.45 11.70
CA ILE A 7 -9.71 -0.47 12.27
C ILE A 7 -10.52 0.15 11.13
N PHE A 8 -11.84 0.04 11.23
CA PHE A 8 -12.80 0.69 10.37
C PHE A 8 -13.62 1.68 11.19
N ARG A 9 -13.83 2.87 10.64
CA ARG A 9 -14.64 3.90 11.28
C ARG A 9 -16.12 3.63 11.01
N GLU A 10 -16.95 3.67 12.04
CA GLU A 10 -18.40 3.68 11.86
C GLU A 10 -18.84 5.02 11.22
N LYS A 11 -19.76 4.96 10.26
CA LYS A 11 -20.31 6.12 9.56
C LYS A 11 -21.02 7.02 10.56
N TYR A 12 -20.65 8.30 10.59
CA TYR A 12 -21.39 9.27 11.42
C TYR A 12 -22.76 9.57 10.82
N SER A 13 -23.76 9.85 11.66
CA SER A 13 -25.14 10.08 11.23
C SER A 13 -25.32 11.23 10.22
N LEU A 14 -24.48 12.26 10.30
CA LEU A 14 -24.49 13.42 9.40
C LEU A 14 -23.55 13.27 8.18
N GLU A 15 -22.82 12.15 8.11
CA GLU A 15 -21.90 11.89 7.02
C GLU A 15 -22.67 11.45 5.77
N LYS A 16 -22.51 12.23 4.69
CA LYS A 16 -23.03 11.83 3.38
C LYS A 16 -22.39 10.52 2.96
N GLU A 17 -23.18 9.62 2.40
CA GLU A 17 -22.65 8.43 1.75
C GLU A 17 -21.88 8.82 0.49
N ARG A 18 -20.66 8.33 0.37
CA ARG A 18 -19.76 8.56 -0.76
C ARG A 18 -18.95 7.29 -0.94
N ASN A 19 -19.14 6.57 -2.03
CA ASN A 19 -18.16 5.54 -2.35
C ASN A 19 -16.87 6.26 -2.78
N PRO A 20 -15.68 5.77 -2.39
CA PRO A 20 -14.44 6.36 -2.85
C PRO A 20 -14.47 6.45 -4.38
N ILE A 21 -13.74 7.39 -4.98
CA ILE A 21 -13.55 7.35 -6.43
C ILE A 21 -12.92 6.00 -6.79
N ALA A 22 -12.01 5.49 -5.94
CA ALA A 22 -11.51 4.11 -5.94
C ALA A 22 -12.61 3.02 -5.97
N GLY A 23 -13.82 3.35 -5.55
CA GLY A 23 -15.03 2.53 -5.59
C GLY A 23 -15.94 2.71 -6.83
N GLU A 24 -15.72 3.68 -7.72
CA GLU A 24 -16.31 3.63 -9.07
C GLU A 24 -15.69 2.50 -9.91
N TYR A 25 -14.51 2.02 -9.51
CA TYR A 25 -13.74 0.99 -10.20
C TYR A 25 -14.07 -0.46 -9.79
N PHE A 26 -15.10 -0.69 -8.96
CA PHE A 26 -15.68 -2.04 -8.79
C PHE A 26 -16.56 -2.44 -10.00
N ASP A 27 -16.85 -1.50 -10.91
CA ASP A 27 -17.78 -1.67 -12.03
C ASP A 27 -17.11 -1.71 -13.43
N GLU A 28 -15.79 -1.48 -13.54
CA GLU A 28 -15.07 -1.56 -14.83
C GLU A 28 -14.37 -2.90 -15.05
N GLU A 29 -14.42 -3.38 -16.30
CA GLU A 29 -13.62 -4.49 -16.82
C GLU A 29 -12.16 -4.35 -16.39
N ALA A 30 -11.49 -5.48 -16.12
CA ALA A 30 -10.09 -5.57 -15.72
C ALA A 30 -9.27 -4.46 -16.39
N ILE A 31 -8.59 -3.63 -15.58
CA ILE A 31 -7.68 -2.58 -16.06
C ILE A 31 -6.90 -3.17 -17.24
N GLU A 32 -6.97 -2.57 -18.44
CA GLU A 32 -6.10 -3.00 -19.53
C GLU A 32 -4.64 -2.80 -19.07
N GLY A 33 -3.98 -3.89 -18.66
CA GLY A 33 -2.61 -3.89 -18.15
C GLY A 33 -2.45 -3.46 -16.68
N PRO A 34 -2.97 -4.22 -15.68
CA PRO A 34 -2.79 -3.88 -14.26
C PRO A 34 -1.31 -3.87 -13.86
N ALA A 35 -0.50 -4.79 -14.41
CA ALA A 35 0.94 -4.79 -14.25
C ALA A 35 1.61 -3.52 -14.79
N GLN A 36 1.14 -2.98 -15.92
CA GLN A 36 1.71 -1.77 -16.51
C GLN A 36 1.42 -0.54 -15.64
N ALA A 37 0.19 -0.39 -15.17
CA ALA A 37 -0.17 0.70 -14.25
C ALA A 37 0.64 0.63 -12.95
N LEU A 38 0.75 -0.57 -12.37
CA LEU A 38 1.52 -0.81 -11.14
C LEU A 38 3.00 -0.46 -11.34
N VAL A 39 3.63 -0.91 -12.43
CA VAL A 39 5.04 -0.63 -12.73
C VAL A 39 5.27 0.87 -12.92
N ARG A 40 4.39 1.56 -13.67
CA ARG A 40 4.49 3.01 -13.87
C ARG A 40 4.44 3.77 -12.56
N GLU A 41 3.46 3.47 -11.74
CA GLU A 41 3.29 4.18 -10.48
C GLU A 41 4.43 3.88 -9.49
N SER A 42 4.79 2.62 -9.32
CA SER A 42 5.82 2.22 -8.36
C SER A 42 7.19 2.81 -8.71
N ILE A 43 7.61 2.71 -9.97
CA ILE A 43 8.91 3.25 -10.40
C ILE A 43 8.90 4.77 -10.38
N GLN A 44 7.80 5.42 -10.78
CA GLN A 44 7.69 6.88 -10.66
C GLN A 44 7.82 7.33 -9.20
N ASN A 45 7.09 6.68 -8.28
CA ASN A 45 7.17 6.98 -6.86
C ASN A 45 8.59 6.81 -6.31
N ALA A 46 9.30 5.76 -6.74
CA ALA A 46 10.68 5.48 -6.36
C ALA A 46 11.67 6.53 -6.89
N LEU A 47 11.56 6.92 -8.16
CA LEU A 47 12.39 7.97 -8.77
C LEU A 47 12.17 9.33 -8.08
N ASP A 48 10.92 9.68 -7.79
CA ASP A 48 10.60 10.90 -7.04
C ASP A 48 11.07 10.83 -5.57
N ALA A 49 11.27 9.62 -5.04
CA ALA A 49 11.80 9.36 -3.70
C ALA A 49 13.32 9.32 -3.62
N GLN A 50 14.02 9.39 -4.74
CA GLN A 50 15.47 9.15 -4.80
C GLN A 50 16.20 10.00 -3.75
N ASP A 51 17.09 9.37 -2.99
CA ASP A 51 18.01 10.09 -2.12
C ASP A 51 19.00 10.88 -3.01
N PRO A 52 19.17 12.20 -2.81
CA PRO A 52 20.17 12.98 -3.52
C PRO A 52 21.61 12.43 -3.45
N HIS A 53 21.90 11.58 -2.44
CA HIS A 53 23.21 10.95 -2.27
C HIS A 53 23.30 9.56 -2.92
N SER A 54 22.18 9.00 -3.39
CA SER A 54 22.17 7.73 -4.11
C SER A 54 22.38 7.99 -5.60
N PRO A 55 23.35 7.33 -6.25
CA PRO A 55 23.60 7.53 -7.69
C PRO A 55 22.49 6.94 -8.58
N SER A 56 21.72 5.99 -8.06
CA SER A 56 20.63 5.32 -8.78
C SER A 56 19.54 4.84 -7.82
N VAL A 57 18.39 4.48 -8.38
CA VAL A 57 17.31 3.79 -7.66
C VAL A 57 17.29 2.32 -8.08
N HIS A 58 17.13 1.42 -7.12
CA HIS A 58 16.83 0.01 -7.41
C HIS A 58 15.37 -0.26 -7.06
N VAL A 59 14.61 -0.88 -7.97
CA VAL A 59 13.26 -1.34 -7.69
C VAL A 59 13.21 -2.85 -7.83
N ARG A 60 12.75 -3.53 -6.78
CA ARG A 60 12.53 -4.96 -6.76
C ARG A 60 11.05 -5.26 -6.82
N PHE A 61 10.63 -6.03 -7.81
CA PHE A 61 9.33 -6.68 -7.82
C PHE A 61 9.54 -8.13 -7.39
N TYR A 62 8.65 -8.66 -6.56
CA TYR A 62 8.64 -10.08 -6.21
C TYR A 62 7.22 -10.58 -6.22
N VAL A 63 6.94 -11.52 -7.12
CA VAL A 63 5.66 -12.22 -7.17
C VAL A 63 5.86 -13.58 -6.51
N SER A 64 5.04 -13.89 -5.52
CA SER A 64 5.14 -15.12 -4.71
C SER A 64 4.81 -16.43 -5.45
N GLU A 65 4.88 -16.48 -6.78
CA GLU A 65 4.40 -17.61 -7.59
C GLU A 65 4.91 -18.96 -7.08
N GLY A 66 3.98 -19.91 -6.90
CA GLY A 66 4.27 -21.23 -6.33
C GLY A 66 4.62 -21.27 -4.84
N ARG A 67 4.74 -20.11 -4.18
CA ARG A 67 5.04 -19.94 -2.75
C ARG A 67 4.09 -18.92 -2.09
N PRO A 68 2.76 -19.17 -2.12
CA PRO A 68 1.80 -18.28 -1.49
C PRO A 68 2.06 -18.18 0.02
N LEU A 69 1.58 -17.11 0.64
CA LEU A 69 1.67 -16.95 2.07
C LEU A 69 0.96 -18.10 2.78
N ALA A 70 1.63 -18.70 3.77
CA ALA A 70 1.07 -19.78 4.57
C ALA A 70 -0.24 -19.33 5.24
N ARG A 71 -1.24 -20.22 5.27
CA ARG A 71 -2.61 -19.88 5.70
C ARG A 71 -2.67 -19.31 7.11
N ASP A 72 -1.96 -19.92 8.05
CA ASP A 72 -1.90 -19.51 9.45
C ASP A 72 -1.23 -18.13 9.62
N VAL A 73 -0.27 -17.81 8.75
CA VAL A 73 0.38 -16.49 8.70
C VAL A 73 -0.58 -15.47 8.08
N ALA A 74 -1.24 -15.82 6.98
CA ALA A 74 -2.23 -14.95 6.34
C ALA A 74 -3.39 -14.61 7.31
N GLN A 75 -3.92 -15.61 8.03
CA GLN A 75 -4.99 -15.41 8.99
C GLN A 75 -4.65 -14.37 10.06
N ARG A 76 -3.40 -14.33 10.54
CA ARG A 76 -2.93 -13.35 11.52
C ARG A 76 -2.93 -11.92 10.96
N TRP A 77 -2.42 -11.72 9.74
CA TRP A 77 -2.35 -10.37 9.13
C TRP A 77 -3.69 -9.82 8.66
N PHE A 78 -4.67 -10.68 8.38
CA PHE A 78 -6.02 -10.30 7.93
C PHE A 78 -7.09 -10.48 9.01
N GLU A 79 -6.69 -10.77 10.25
CA GLU A 79 -7.60 -10.88 11.38
C GLU A 79 -8.36 -9.55 11.58
N GLY A 80 -9.68 -9.63 11.71
CA GLY A 80 -10.53 -8.45 11.82
C GLY A 80 -10.85 -7.76 10.49
N LEU A 81 -10.09 -8.01 9.40
CA LEU A 81 -10.43 -7.49 8.07
C LEU A 81 -11.52 -8.32 7.40
N TRP A 82 -11.44 -9.65 7.50
CA TRP A 82 -12.35 -10.59 6.82
C TRP A 82 -13.85 -10.28 6.96
N PRO A 83 -14.38 -9.97 8.16
CA PRO A 83 -15.79 -9.63 8.32
C PRO A 83 -16.23 -8.45 7.43
N HIS A 84 -15.36 -7.45 7.24
CA HIS A 84 -15.63 -6.28 6.40
C HIS A 84 -15.54 -6.62 4.91
N LEU A 85 -14.61 -7.48 4.49
CA LEU A 85 -14.49 -7.91 3.08
C LEU A 85 -15.75 -8.63 2.61
N THR A 86 -16.29 -9.52 3.46
CA THR A 86 -17.50 -10.32 3.17
C THR A 86 -18.81 -9.61 3.50
N ALA A 87 -18.75 -8.40 4.06
CA ALA A 87 -19.94 -7.66 4.46
C ALA A 87 -20.79 -7.24 3.25
N PRO A 88 -22.14 -7.26 3.36
CA PRO A 88 -23.00 -6.70 2.35
C PRO A 88 -22.64 -5.23 2.07
N GLY A 89 -22.43 -4.93 0.78
CA GLY A 89 -22.09 -3.58 0.34
C GLY A 89 -20.58 -3.27 0.34
N SER A 90 -19.68 -4.21 0.67
CA SER A 90 -18.22 -3.97 0.66
C SER A 90 -17.67 -3.54 -0.71
N GLY A 91 -18.41 -3.78 -1.79
CA GLY A 91 -18.07 -3.42 -3.16
C GLY A 91 -17.25 -4.49 -3.87
N LEU A 92 -16.59 -5.38 -3.14
CA LEU A 92 -15.75 -6.44 -3.71
C LEU A 92 -16.58 -7.48 -4.45
N ARG A 93 -16.05 -7.96 -5.58
CA ARG A 93 -16.60 -9.07 -6.37
C ARG A 93 -15.63 -10.25 -6.30
N GLY A 94 -16.13 -11.46 -6.04
CA GLY A 94 -15.29 -12.65 -6.01
C GLY A 94 -14.22 -12.63 -4.91
N VAL A 95 -14.62 -12.19 -3.70
CA VAL A 95 -13.78 -12.18 -2.50
C VAL A 95 -13.19 -13.60 -2.32
N PRO A 96 -11.86 -13.74 -2.22
CA PRO A 96 -11.23 -15.02 -1.90
C PRO A 96 -11.77 -15.59 -0.59
N GLU A 97 -11.81 -16.91 -0.46
CA GLU A 97 -12.09 -17.54 0.82
C GLU A 97 -10.89 -17.37 1.77
N MET A 98 -11.14 -17.36 3.08
CA MET A 98 -10.05 -17.37 4.08
C MET A 98 -9.08 -18.56 3.91
N THR A 99 -9.57 -19.63 3.27
CA THR A 99 -8.83 -20.85 3.00
C THR A 99 -7.99 -20.80 1.72
N ASP A 100 -8.21 -19.80 0.86
CA ASP A 100 -7.50 -19.65 -0.40
C ASP A 100 -6.03 -19.34 -0.18
N ALA A 101 -5.20 -19.76 -1.14
CA ALA A 101 -3.79 -19.41 -1.16
C ALA A 101 -3.63 -17.89 -1.33
N CYS A 102 -2.96 -17.24 -0.38
CA CYS A 102 -2.67 -15.81 -0.49
C CYS A 102 -1.43 -15.61 -1.38
N ARG A 103 -1.68 -15.54 -2.70
CA ARG A 103 -0.72 -15.02 -3.68
C ARG A 103 -0.50 -13.54 -3.39
N PHE A 104 0.73 -13.12 -3.19
CA PHE A 104 1.08 -11.72 -2.95
C PHE A 104 2.18 -11.23 -3.91
N LEU A 105 2.20 -9.91 -4.07
CA LEU A 105 3.25 -9.14 -4.74
C LEU A 105 3.95 -8.28 -3.70
N VAL A 106 5.26 -8.12 -3.85
CA VAL A 106 6.07 -7.12 -3.15
C VAL A 106 6.70 -6.19 -4.15
N VAL A 107 6.70 -4.90 -3.84
CA VAL A 107 7.43 -3.87 -4.58
C VAL A 107 8.31 -3.11 -3.59
N GLU A 108 9.64 -3.15 -3.76
CA GLU A 108 10.59 -2.46 -2.87
C GLU A 108 11.43 -1.47 -3.65
N ASP A 109 11.59 -0.25 -3.13
CA ASP A 109 12.53 0.74 -3.67
C ASP A 109 13.75 0.94 -2.75
N PHE A 110 14.93 1.04 -3.34
CA PHE A 110 16.19 1.26 -2.63
C PHE A 110 16.95 2.42 -3.27
N GLY A 111 17.82 3.06 -2.48
CA GLY A 111 18.42 4.34 -2.88
C GLY A 111 17.44 5.52 -2.76
N THR A 112 16.40 5.37 -1.94
CA THR A 112 15.34 6.35 -1.72
C THR A 112 15.29 6.79 -0.26
N ARG A 113 14.49 7.82 0.06
CA ARG A 113 14.41 8.39 1.41
C ARG A 113 13.41 7.68 2.34
N GLY A 114 12.58 6.77 1.82
CA GLY A 114 11.42 6.23 2.52
C GLY A 114 10.27 7.25 2.65
N LEU A 115 9.26 6.91 3.47
CA LEU A 115 8.13 7.80 3.72
C LEU A 115 8.46 8.81 4.84
N GLU A 116 9.08 9.91 4.43
CA GLU A 116 9.38 11.05 5.29
C GLU A 116 8.13 11.85 5.72
N GLY A 117 8.30 12.68 6.75
CA GLY A 117 7.26 13.55 7.31
C GLY A 117 6.67 13.06 8.64
N ASP A 118 5.80 13.87 9.24
CA ASP A 118 5.12 13.49 10.49
C ASP A 118 4.02 12.46 10.22
N PHE A 119 4.23 11.22 10.67
CA PHE A 119 3.25 10.13 10.55
C PHE A 119 2.02 10.32 11.47
N ARG A 120 2.05 11.30 12.37
CA ARG A 120 0.91 11.68 13.20
C ARG A 120 0.00 12.71 12.52
N ALA A 121 0.44 13.36 11.44
CA ALA A 121 -0.35 14.36 10.72
C ALA A 121 -1.70 13.82 10.22
N GLN A 122 -2.75 14.62 10.35
CA GLN A 122 -4.14 14.18 10.15
C GLN A 122 -4.82 14.87 8.97
N ASP A 123 -4.32 16.05 8.60
CA ASP A 123 -4.83 16.86 7.51
C ASP A 123 -3.65 17.51 6.76
N SER A 124 -3.93 18.09 5.60
CA SER A 124 -2.91 18.76 4.79
C SER A 124 -2.26 19.94 5.50
N ALA A 125 -2.95 20.58 6.45
CA ALA A 125 -2.42 21.74 7.18
C ALA A 125 -1.34 21.31 8.19
N SER A 126 -1.59 20.23 8.93
CA SER A 126 -0.66 19.62 9.89
C SER A 126 0.46 18.84 9.19
N ALA A 127 0.17 18.25 8.03
CA ALA A 127 1.17 17.52 7.26
C ALA A 127 2.24 18.43 6.65
N GLY A 128 1.87 19.66 6.27
CA GLY A 128 2.73 20.54 5.48
C GLY A 128 2.91 20.06 4.04
N SER A 129 3.81 20.72 3.31
CA SER A 129 4.01 20.49 1.87
C SER A 129 4.91 19.30 1.52
N ASP A 130 5.62 18.70 2.47
CA ASP A 130 6.56 17.60 2.19
C ASP A 130 6.43 16.48 3.22
N ASN A 131 5.24 15.88 3.26
CA ASN A 131 4.94 14.75 4.13
C ASN A 131 4.47 13.57 3.28
N ARG A 132 5.44 12.76 2.86
CA ARG A 132 5.23 11.59 2.01
C ARG A 132 4.45 10.50 2.73
N PHE A 133 4.62 10.35 4.04
CA PHE A 133 3.84 9.40 4.85
C PHE A 133 2.35 9.75 4.82
N TYR A 134 2.00 10.99 5.18
CA TYR A 134 0.63 11.49 5.13
C TYR A 134 0.05 11.36 3.73
N ALA A 135 0.82 11.79 2.72
CA ALA A 135 0.38 11.71 1.35
C ALA A 135 0.08 10.25 0.95
N PHE A 136 0.90 9.28 1.38
CA PHE A 136 0.78 7.88 0.97
C PHE A 136 -0.42 7.16 1.61
N PHE A 137 -0.66 7.34 2.92
CA PHE A 137 -1.69 6.59 3.65
C PHE A 137 -2.97 7.38 3.97
N ARG A 138 -2.95 8.72 3.92
CA ARG A 138 -4.01 9.56 4.51
C ARG A 138 -4.55 10.65 3.59
N ALA A 139 -4.07 10.70 2.35
CA ALA A 139 -4.49 11.69 1.37
C ALA A 139 -5.02 11.02 0.10
N GLU A 140 -6.27 11.32 -0.25
CA GLU A 140 -6.87 10.98 -1.54
C GLU A 140 -7.19 12.26 -2.31
N GLY A 141 -6.94 12.28 -3.63
CA GLY A 141 -7.31 13.41 -4.49
C GLY A 141 -6.53 14.72 -4.24
N LEU A 142 -5.58 14.74 -3.30
CA LEU A 142 -4.67 15.87 -3.10
C LEU A 142 -3.61 15.88 -4.22
N SER A 143 -3.82 16.68 -5.25
CA SER A 143 -2.76 17.11 -6.16
C SER A 143 -2.00 18.26 -5.52
N GLN A 144 -0.68 18.11 -5.34
CA GLN A 144 0.15 19.32 -5.25
C GLN A 144 0.18 19.98 -6.63
N ASN A 145 -0.21 21.25 -6.70
CA ASN A 145 -0.31 21.99 -7.94
C ASN A 145 1.05 22.41 -8.52
N ASP A 146 1.04 22.52 -9.85
CA ASP A 146 1.85 23.34 -10.76
C ASP A 146 3.36 23.09 -10.89
N GLY A 147 3.71 22.25 -11.87
CA GLY A 147 4.98 22.35 -12.60
C GLY A 147 5.79 21.07 -12.76
N GLY A 148 5.47 20.02 -12.01
CA GLY A 148 6.16 18.71 -12.06
C GLY A 148 5.31 17.64 -12.75
N ARG A 149 5.91 16.83 -13.61
CA ARG A 149 5.26 15.68 -14.26
C ARG A 149 4.85 14.63 -13.22
N GLY A 150 3.62 14.69 -12.68
CA GLY A 150 3.05 13.60 -11.90
C GLY A 150 1.87 14.00 -11.01
N LYS A 151 0.67 13.49 -11.31
CA LYS A 151 -0.55 13.67 -10.50
C LYS A 151 -0.53 12.66 -9.34
N TRP A 152 0.03 13.04 -8.20
CA TRP A 152 0.16 12.17 -7.01
C TRP A 152 -1.14 11.63 -6.40
N GLY A 153 -2.31 12.19 -6.76
CA GLY A 153 -3.61 11.78 -6.22
C GLY A 153 -4.28 10.60 -6.92
N VAL A 154 -3.81 10.16 -8.10
CA VAL A 154 -4.48 9.12 -8.90
C VAL A 154 -3.76 7.77 -8.82
N GLY A 155 -2.43 7.80 -8.68
CA GLY A 155 -1.57 6.64 -8.82
C GLY A 155 -1.60 5.64 -7.66
N LYS A 156 -1.73 6.09 -6.42
CA LYS A 156 -1.67 5.26 -5.19
C LYS A 156 -2.76 4.21 -5.10
N THR A 157 -3.87 4.43 -5.79
CA THR A 157 -4.97 3.46 -5.87
C THR A 157 -4.57 2.18 -6.61
N VAL A 158 -3.46 2.18 -7.36
CA VAL A 158 -3.01 1.00 -8.12
C VAL A 158 -2.60 -0.16 -7.23
N PHE A 159 -2.05 0.09 -6.03
CA PHE A 159 -1.63 -0.99 -5.15
C PHE A 159 -2.83 -1.73 -4.57
N PRO A 160 -3.82 -1.07 -3.91
CA PRO A 160 -5.08 -1.73 -3.57
C PRO A 160 -5.76 -2.37 -4.78
N ARG A 161 -5.85 -1.70 -5.94
CA ARG A 161 -6.51 -2.29 -7.13
C ARG A 161 -5.83 -3.54 -7.66
N SER A 162 -4.54 -3.71 -7.42
CA SER A 162 -3.80 -4.91 -7.80
C SER A 162 -4.06 -6.08 -6.84
N SER A 163 -4.84 -5.87 -5.77
CA SER A 163 -5.31 -6.86 -4.81
C SER A 163 -6.78 -7.19 -5.05
N ARG A 164 -7.13 -8.48 -5.08
CA ARG A 164 -8.52 -8.95 -5.14
C ARG A 164 -9.36 -8.58 -3.91
N ILE A 165 -8.73 -8.12 -2.84
CA ILE A 165 -9.39 -7.64 -1.61
C ILE A 165 -9.16 -6.15 -1.37
N ASN A 166 -8.73 -5.40 -2.39
CA ASN A 166 -8.42 -3.97 -2.30
C ASN A 166 -7.55 -3.57 -1.10
N THR A 167 -6.56 -4.40 -0.77
CA THR A 167 -5.73 -4.22 0.42
C THR A 167 -4.27 -4.07 0.02
N MET A 168 -3.51 -3.27 0.79
CA MET A 168 -2.06 -3.21 0.74
C MET A 168 -1.46 -3.01 2.13
N PHE A 169 -0.18 -3.32 2.27
CA PHE A 169 0.66 -2.88 3.38
C PHE A 169 1.84 -2.08 2.85
N GLY A 170 2.25 -1.05 3.58
CA GLY A 170 3.50 -0.34 3.35
C GLY A 170 4.41 -0.47 4.56
N PHE A 171 5.64 -0.91 4.31
CA PHE A 171 6.73 -0.94 5.27
C PHE A 171 7.82 0.01 4.79
N THR A 172 8.22 0.97 5.63
CA THR A 172 9.27 1.92 5.28
C THR A 172 10.34 1.96 6.35
N ILE A 173 11.58 2.21 5.92
CA ILE A 173 12.63 2.72 6.80
C ILE A 173 12.91 4.15 6.35
N ARG A 174 12.78 5.11 7.26
CA ARG A 174 12.99 6.53 6.93
C ARG A 174 14.46 6.88 6.97
N ARG A 175 14.91 7.68 6.02
CA ARG A 175 16.30 8.13 6.00
C ARG A 175 16.62 9.08 7.15
N SER A 176 15.68 9.98 7.49
CA SER A 176 15.88 11.04 8.47
C SER A 176 16.21 10.54 9.89
N ASP A 177 15.62 9.42 10.29
CA ASP A 177 15.75 8.90 11.65
C ASP A 177 15.89 7.38 11.76
N ASN A 178 16.05 6.70 10.62
CA ASN A 178 16.20 5.25 10.51
C ASN A 178 15.05 4.46 11.17
N LYS A 179 13.86 5.06 11.30
CA LYS A 179 12.73 4.38 11.94
C LYS A 179 12.03 3.44 10.98
N PRO A 180 11.83 2.16 11.36
CA PRO A 180 10.99 1.23 10.65
C PRO A 180 9.52 1.47 11.01
N LEU A 181 8.67 1.71 10.02
CA LEU A 181 7.24 1.96 10.19
C LEU A 181 6.44 1.03 9.27
N LEU A 182 5.48 0.29 9.83
CA LEU A 182 4.57 -0.59 9.10
C LEU A 182 3.12 -0.11 9.25
N MET A 183 2.39 0.03 8.14
CA MET A 183 0.96 0.36 8.15
C MET A 183 0.24 -0.34 6.99
N GLY A 184 -1.04 -0.68 7.16
CA GLY A 184 -1.85 -1.24 6.09
C GLY A 184 -3.10 -0.41 5.79
N GLN A 185 -3.63 -0.60 4.60
CA GLN A 185 -4.85 0.07 4.12
C GLN A 185 -5.70 -0.92 3.32
N ALA A 186 -7.02 -0.86 3.53
CA ALA A 186 -8.03 -1.54 2.73
C ALA A 186 -9.06 -0.52 2.26
N VAL A 187 -9.44 -0.57 0.98
CA VAL A 187 -10.37 0.39 0.36
C VAL A 187 -11.61 -0.35 -0.16
N LEU A 188 -12.72 -0.19 0.56
CA LEU A 188 -14.00 -0.85 0.27
C LEU A 188 -15.05 0.17 -0.23
N ARG A 189 -16.33 -0.18 -0.11
CA ARG A 189 -17.48 0.76 -0.13
C ARG A 189 -18.08 0.85 1.27
N TYR A 190 -19.02 1.78 1.46
CA TYR A 190 -19.85 1.76 2.67
C TYR A 190 -20.56 0.40 2.77
N HIS A 191 -20.41 -0.27 3.90
CA HIS A 191 -20.89 -1.64 4.08
C HIS A 191 -21.50 -1.85 5.46
N GLN A 192 -22.35 -2.86 5.57
CA GLN A 192 -23.08 -3.17 6.79
C GLN A 192 -22.47 -4.37 7.49
N LEU A 193 -22.09 -4.21 8.75
CA LEU A 193 -21.56 -5.28 9.58
C LEU A 193 -22.18 -5.17 10.98
N GLN A 194 -22.80 -6.26 11.44
CA GLN A 194 -23.39 -6.37 12.79
C GLN A 194 -24.35 -5.21 13.18
N GLY A 195 -25.10 -4.68 12.21
CA GLY A 195 -26.08 -3.61 12.45
C GLY A 195 -25.49 -2.18 12.42
N ALA A 196 -24.18 -2.04 12.23
CA ALA A 196 -23.52 -0.75 11.99
C ALA A 196 -23.16 -0.58 10.51
N VAL A 197 -23.06 0.68 10.07
CA VAL A 197 -22.55 1.03 8.74
C VAL A 197 -21.12 1.54 8.91
N TYR A 198 -20.18 0.94 8.19
CA TYR A 198 -18.77 1.32 8.24
C TYR A 198 -18.38 2.16 7.03
N ALA A 199 -17.45 3.10 7.25
CA ALA A 199 -16.82 3.88 6.20
C ALA A 199 -15.94 2.99 5.30
N PRO A 200 -15.66 3.43 4.06
CA PRO A 200 -14.91 2.64 3.08
C PRO A 200 -13.48 2.25 3.48
N ASP A 201 -12.77 3.15 4.17
CA ASP A 201 -11.34 3.00 4.46
C ASP A 201 -11.10 2.25 5.77
N GLY A 202 -10.35 1.15 5.68
CA GLY A 202 -9.82 0.41 6.80
C GLY A 202 -8.32 0.62 6.93
N MET A 203 -7.82 0.84 8.14
CA MET A 203 -6.40 0.99 8.41
C MET A 203 -5.89 -0.11 9.34
N PHE A 204 -4.73 -0.69 9.02
CA PHE A 204 -4.01 -1.60 9.91
C PHE A 204 -2.88 -0.86 10.62
N GLY A 205 -2.87 -0.92 11.94
CA GLY A 205 -1.82 -0.33 12.76
C GLY A 205 -2.19 -0.30 14.24
N CYS A 206 -1.49 0.53 15.00
CA CYS A 206 -1.69 0.69 16.43
C CYS A 206 -2.68 1.84 16.69
N PRO A 207 -3.84 1.59 17.32
CA PRO A 207 -4.74 2.68 17.71
C PRO A 207 -4.07 3.58 18.74
N ASP A 208 -4.09 4.89 18.51
CA ASP A 208 -3.78 5.87 19.54
C ASP A 208 -5.05 6.17 20.36
N SER A 209 -4.96 6.01 21.68
CA SER A 209 -6.05 6.26 22.62
C SER A 209 -6.25 7.75 22.95
N GLY A 210 -5.41 8.65 22.41
CA GLY A 210 -5.58 10.09 22.54
C GLY A 210 -6.55 10.67 21.49
N PRO A 211 -7.37 11.68 21.83
CA PRO A 211 -8.15 12.41 20.85
C PRO A 211 -7.25 13.34 20.00
N PRO A 212 -7.45 13.42 18.67
CA PRO A 212 -8.40 12.61 17.90
C PRO A 212 -7.84 11.22 17.60
N GLU A 213 -8.73 10.23 17.49
CA GLU A 213 -8.37 8.84 17.23
C GLU A 213 -7.62 8.72 15.89
N VAL A 214 -6.39 8.21 15.96
CA VAL A 214 -5.55 7.99 14.78
C VAL A 214 -4.97 6.59 14.85
N VAL A 215 -4.94 5.92 13.69
CA VAL A 215 -4.19 4.69 13.53
C VAL A 215 -2.73 5.04 13.23
N LEU A 216 -1.84 4.71 14.15
CA LEU A 216 -0.40 4.91 14.02
C LEU A 216 0.26 3.69 13.36
N PRO A 217 1.41 3.87 12.69
CA PRO A 217 2.19 2.74 12.21
C PRO A 217 2.64 1.85 13.37
N VAL A 218 2.84 0.57 13.06
CA VAL A 218 3.51 -0.39 13.93
C VAL A 218 5.00 -0.06 13.95
N GLU A 219 5.54 0.14 15.16
CA GLU A 219 6.97 0.36 15.44
C GLU A 219 7.61 -0.83 16.18
N ASP A 220 6.80 -1.83 16.58
CA ASP A 220 7.28 -3.01 17.30
C ASP A 220 8.20 -3.87 16.42
N SER A 221 9.44 -4.05 16.85
CA SER A 221 10.48 -4.70 16.06
C SER A 221 10.19 -6.19 15.80
N ALA A 222 9.56 -6.89 16.74
CA ALA A 222 9.22 -8.30 16.57
C ALA A 222 8.11 -8.48 15.53
N ALA A 223 7.05 -7.66 15.60
CA ALA A 223 5.99 -7.65 14.59
C ALA A 223 6.51 -7.27 13.19
N ILE A 224 7.42 -6.28 13.11
CA ILE A 224 8.04 -5.87 11.84
C ILE A 224 8.93 -6.99 11.28
N GLU A 225 9.72 -7.66 12.11
CA GLU A 225 10.57 -8.78 11.69
C GLU A 225 9.71 -9.94 11.16
N GLU A 226 8.65 -10.30 11.87
CA GLU A 226 7.69 -11.31 11.43
C GLU A 226 7.04 -10.93 10.08
N PHE A 227 6.65 -9.67 9.92
CA PHE A 227 6.09 -9.16 8.67
C PHE A 227 7.09 -9.28 7.50
N CYS A 228 8.33 -8.84 7.72
CA CYS A 228 9.38 -8.90 6.69
C CYS A 228 9.67 -10.35 6.28
N GLN A 229 9.70 -11.28 7.23
CA GLN A 229 9.90 -12.70 6.97
C GLN A 229 8.71 -13.30 6.20
N ALA A 230 7.48 -13.03 6.65
CA ALA A 230 6.25 -13.52 6.05
C ALA A 230 6.15 -13.15 4.55
N PHE A 231 6.46 -11.90 4.22
CA PHE A 231 6.34 -11.37 2.86
C PHE A 231 7.66 -11.36 2.08
N CYS A 232 8.72 -11.98 2.58
CA CYS A 232 10.02 -12.06 1.88
C CYS A 232 10.60 -10.68 1.51
N LEU A 233 10.51 -9.71 2.42
CA LEU A 233 11.05 -8.36 2.21
C LEU A 233 12.57 -8.37 2.34
N GLU A 234 13.29 -7.86 1.34
CA GLU A 234 14.74 -7.70 1.39
C GLU A 234 15.14 -6.58 2.35
N ARG A 235 14.32 -5.51 2.45
CA ARG A 235 14.59 -4.40 3.36
C ARG A 235 14.73 -4.83 4.82
N GLY A 236 13.97 -5.84 5.26
CA GLY A 236 14.05 -6.36 6.63
C GLY A 236 15.40 -6.99 6.98
N LYS A 237 16.21 -7.36 5.98
CA LYS A 237 17.55 -7.95 6.18
C LYS A 237 18.64 -6.88 6.17
N ASN A 238 18.50 -5.87 5.33
CA ASN A 238 19.57 -4.88 5.09
C ASN A 238 19.39 -3.61 5.93
N GLY A 239 18.17 -3.29 6.36
CA GLY A 239 17.88 -2.11 7.18
C GLY A 239 18.00 -0.78 6.43
N GLU A 240 17.97 -0.79 5.10
CA GLU A 240 18.20 0.40 4.27
C GLU A 240 16.93 1.27 4.10
N PRO A 241 17.07 2.61 4.04
CA PRO A 241 15.96 3.51 3.78
C PRO A 241 15.21 3.22 2.48
N GLY A 242 13.90 3.48 2.49
CA GLY A 242 13.01 3.31 1.34
C GLY A 242 11.64 2.76 1.71
N LEU A 243 10.88 2.31 0.72
CA LEU A 243 9.52 1.79 0.85
C LEU A 243 9.41 0.39 0.27
N SER A 244 8.73 -0.50 0.99
CA SER A 244 8.31 -1.82 0.55
C SER A 244 6.78 -1.87 0.62
N VAL A 245 6.11 -2.11 -0.52
CA VAL A 245 4.65 -2.26 -0.61
C VAL A 245 4.32 -3.73 -0.84
N VAL A 246 3.43 -4.27 -0.02
CA VAL A 246 2.89 -5.63 -0.15
C VAL A 246 1.45 -5.55 -0.64
N VAL A 247 1.15 -6.25 -1.73
CA VAL A 247 -0.19 -6.39 -2.29
C VAL A 247 -0.64 -7.84 -2.10
N PRO A 248 -1.44 -8.16 -1.06
CA PRO A 248 -1.96 -9.50 -0.83
C PRO A 248 -3.08 -9.86 -1.80
N PHE A 249 -3.33 -11.15 -1.98
CA PHE A 249 -4.30 -11.68 -2.97
C PHE A 249 -4.16 -10.98 -4.34
N CYS A 250 -2.92 -10.86 -4.81
CA CYS A 250 -2.58 -10.11 -6.00
C CYS A 250 -3.24 -10.71 -7.25
N HIS A 251 -3.78 -9.85 -8.12
CA HIS A 251 -4.48 -10.23 -9.34
C HIS A 251 -3.62 -11.12 -10.25
N ASP A 252 -4.23 -12.12 -10.88
CA ASP A 252 -3.51 -13.14 -11.66
C ASP A 252 -2.81 -12.56 -12.90
N ASP A 253 -3.30 -11.43 -13.42
CA ASP A 253 -2.70 -10.70 -14.53
C ASP A 253 -1.36 -10.01 -14.19
N VAL A 254 -1.02 -9.90 -12.90
CA VAL A 254 0.24 -9.30 -12.45
C VAL A 254 1.29 -10.39 -12.33
N THR A 255 1.81 -10.87 -13.47
CA THR A 255 2.84 -11.91 -13.54
C THR A 255 4.25 -11.31 -13.66
N PRO A 256 5.32 -12.05 -13.32
CA PRO A 256 6.70 -11.63 -13.58
C PRO A 256 6.93 -11.19 -15.04
N GLU A 257 6.41 -11.92 -16.01
CA GLU A 257 6.56 -11.60 -17.43
C GLU A 257 5.84 -10.30 -17.81
N ALA A 258 4.66 -10.08 -17.25
CA ALA A 258 3.90 -8.85 -17.45
C ALA A 258 4.63 -7.64 -16.86
N ILE A 259 5.22 -7.80 -15.66
CA ILE A 259 6.06 -6.78 -15.00
C ILE A 259 7.30 -6.48 -15.85
N VAL A 260 8.08 -7.49 -16.25
CA VAL A 260 9.28 -7.30 -17.08
C VAL A 260 8.93 -6.57 -18.38
N ARG A 261 7.85 -6.96 -19.05
CA ARG A 261 7.39 -6.29 -20.28
C ARG A 261 7.05 -4.83 -20.02
N ALA A 262 6.34 -4.53 -18.93
CA ALA A 262 6.00 -3.16 -18.57
C ALA A 262 7.23 -2.33 -18.21
N VAL A 263 8.18 -2.88 -17.46
CA VAL A 263 9.43 -2.21 -17.09
C VAL A 263 10.22 -1.80 -18.33
N VAL A 264 10.43 -2.74 -19.26
CA VAL A 264 11.15 -2.45 -20.50
C VAL A 264 10.40 -1.42 -21.35
N ARG A 265 9.08 -1.54 -21.48
CA ARG A 265 8.29 -0.62 -22.31
C ARG A 265 8.29 0.82 -21.77
N GLU A 266 8.19 0.99 -20.46
CA GLU A 266 7.95 2.29 -19.84
C GLU A 266 9.24 2.97 -19.34
N TYR A 267 10.27 2.20 -18.97
CA TYR A 267 11.46 2.72 -18.28
C TYR A 267 12.79 2.31 -18.92
N PHE A 268 12.82 1.92 -20.20
CA PHE A 268 14.10 1.60 -20.86
C PHE A 268 15.10 2.75 -20.83
N LEU A 269 14.67 4.01 -20.95
CA LEU A 269 15.58 5.17 -20.93
C LEU A 269 16.26 5.35 -19.56
N PRO A 270 15.55 5.46 -18.41
CA PRO A 270 16.19 5.48 -17.10
C PRO A 270 17.12 4.30 -16.80
N ILE A 271 16.81 3.11 -17.35
CA ILE A 271 17.66 1.93 -17.21
C ILE A 271 18.96 2.10 -18.02
N LEU A 272 18.88 2.52 -19.28
CA LEU A 272 20.05 2.77 -20.11
C LEU A 272 20.93 3.91 -19.59
N ASP A 273 20.32 4.92 -18.96
CA ASP A 273 21.03 6.02 -18.28
C ASP A 273 21.74 5.59 -16.99
N GLY A 274 21.54 4.35 -16.52
CA GLY A 274 22.08 3.86 -15.24
C GLY A 274 21.43 4.48 -13.99
N LYS A 275 20.33 5.22 -14.15
CA LYS A 275 19.60 5.87 -13.05
C LYS A 275 18.64 4.91 -12.34
N LEU A 276 18.21 3.85 -13.05
CA LEU A 276 17.27 2.86 -12.55
C LEU A 276 17.82 1.45 -12.80
N THR A 277 17.74 0.60 -11.80
CA THR A 277 17.91 -0.85 -11.96
C THR A 277 16.65 -1.53 -11.45
N VAL A 278 16.25 -2.63 -12.09
CA VAL A 278 15.04 -3.37 -11.72
C VAL A 278 15.34 -4.85 -11.60
N SER A 279 14.86 -5.48 -10.53
CA SER A 279 14.81 -6.94 -10.36
C SER A 279 13.35 -7.39 -10.30
N VAL A 280 13.07 -8.59 -10.83
CA VAL A 280 11.74 -9.24 -10.82
C VAL A 280 11.92 -10.68 -10.40
#